data_AF-A0AAD9B6P2-F1
#
_entry.id   AF-A0AAD9B6P2-F1
#
_cell.length_a   1.000
_cell.length_b   1.000
_cell.length_c   1.000
_cell.angle_alpha   90.00
_cell.angle_beta   90.00
_cell.angle_gamma   90.00
#
_symmetry.space_group_name_H-M   'P 1'
#
loop_
_entity.id
_entity.type
_entity.pdbx_description
1 polymer ?
#
loop_
_entity_poly.entity_id
_entity_poly.type
_entity_poly.pdbx_seq_one_letter_code
_entity_poly.pdbx_strand_id
1 'polypeptide(L)'
;MTTIYSDPQWSTNMDAAVSQLSGPGVELKEASAWLGERAKEEHFSLTDIWGVLTSAWIMKRMDLRHLSDEASRNATNPYPIYSATDMYCFSNGTIEGKWFEVSPHEAGFTELGLFIETSLLGSKFQRGELLEQKPEMDMVKLQGILGCALAHEDAIKDYLPPWLNVPGQVDGSAEEYMRVYNALVTLVAMTRSTIKDPTALSDLDKLQKILEETFNDSKSAWLESKSSEERKNLAPQLSLKLLNEVETWSQSLEEGAFKTHVSLLTSQVIPKIMKWEWGTTANFLYQYQDSTVPPCLGTKERIHLVDAGLLINVGYPPFLGDKRDIDLIIAPDFVDQTLIFARDYAAEVNKSFPEIDDKVLEEKEWPKDCYVFEGKETELSIVYMPLFNRNNCKDAEEVKARMEEFSTFQRPFSQNKIEFVLETAKTNMENNKDILLREINKAVLRRQNKR
;
A
#
# COMPACT_ATOMS: atom_id res chain seq x y z
N MET A 1 7.32 3.73 -7.43
CA MET A 1 8.17 3.00 -8.40
C MET A 1 7.45 2.72 -9.72
N THR A 2 6.26 2.12 -9.73
CA THR A 2 5.51 1.78 -10.95
C THR A 2 5.52 2.87 -12.04
N THR A 3 5.23 4.12 -11.68
CA THR A 3 5.23 5.26 -12.60
C THR A 3 6.58 5.49 -13.30
N ILE A 4 7.69 5.52 -12.56
CA ILE A 4 9.01 5.81 -13.14
C ILE A 4 9.50 4.67 -14.03
N TYR A 5 9.24 3.42 -13.64
CA TYR A 5 9.63 2.25 -14.45
C TYR A 5 8.80 2.11 -15.74
N SER A 6 7.76 2.92 -15.94
CA SER A 6 7.09 2.99 -17.24
C SER A 6 7.94 3.64 -18.34
N ASP A 7 8.93 4.44 -17.96
CA ASP A 7 9.94 4.99 -18.86
C ASP A 7 11.23 4.16 -18.74
N PRO A 8 11.66 3.44 -19.78
CA PRO A 8 12.92 2.69 -19.77
C PRO A 8 14.16 3.55 -19.49
N GLN A 9 14.08 4.89 -19.65
CA GLN A 9 15.19 5.82 -19.46
C GLN A 9 15.02 6.76 -18.26
N TRP A 10 14.11 6.44 -17.32
CA TRP A 10 13.76 7.32 -16.20
C TRP A 10 14.97 7.79 -15.38
N SER A 11 16.00 6.94 -15.21
CA SER A 11 17.21 7.28 -14.45
C SER A 11 18.00 8.44 -15.07
N THR A 12 17.77 8.75 -16.34
CA THR A 12 18.38 9.89 -17.06
C THR A 12 17.38 11.01 -17.36
N ASN A 13 16.09 10.82 -17.08
CA ASN A 13 15.02 11.76 -17.39
C ASN A 13 13.91 11.72 -16.31
N MET A 14 14.15 12.35 -15.17
CA MET A 14 13.17 12.44 -14.09
C MET A 14 12.08 13.48 -14.34
N ASP A 15 12.31 14.48 -15.20
CA ASP A 15 11.36 15.57 -15.45
C ASP A 15 10.06 15.06 -16.09
N ALA A 16 10.16 14.06 -16.98
CA ALA A 16 8.99 13.42 -17.57
C ALA A 16 8.12 12.73 -16.52
N ALA A 17 8.75 11.99 -15.60
CA ALA A 17 8.04 11.34 -14.50
C ALA A 17 7.40 12.34 -13.53
N VAL A 18 8.09 13.44 -13.20
CA VAL A 18 7.54 14.49 -12.32
C VAL A 18 6.36 15.19 -12.99
N SER A 19 6.48 15.55 -14.27
CA SER A 19 5.42 16.21 -15.04
C SER A 19 4.14 15.37 -15.08
N GLN A 20 4.26 14.05 -15.03
CA GLN A 20 3.13 13.15 -15.01
C GLN A 20 2.31 13.22 -13.71
N LEU A 21 2.94 13.43 -12.55
CA LEU A 21 2.22 13.59 -11.26
C LEU A 21 1.31 14.83 -11.27
N SER A 22 1.70 15.83 -12.06
CA SER A 22 0.98 17.08 -12.29
C SER A 22 -0.02 17.01 -13.45
N GLY A 23 -0.04 15.91 -14.20
CA GLY A 23 -0.87 15.71 -15.38
C GLY A 23 -2.37 15.58 -15.09
N PRO A 24 -3.22 15.53 -16.14
CA PRO A 24 -4.63 15.24 -15.99
C PRO A 24 -4.82 13.84 -15.38
N GLY A 25 -5.86 13.70 -14.55
CA GLY A 25 -6.27 12.40 -14.00
C GLY A 25 -6.83 11.45 -15.04
N VAL A 26 -7.02 10.20 -14.63
CA VAL A 26 -7.68 9.16 -15.44
C VAL A 26 -9.18 9.46 -15.55
N GLU A 27 -9.75 9.31 -16.75
CA GLU A 27 -11.19 9.51 -16.95
C GLU A 27 -11.98 8.37 -16.32
N LEU A 28 -13.17 8.68 -15.77
CA LEU A 28 -14.05 7.68 -15.15
C LEU A 28 -14.31 6.48 -16.07
N LYS A 29 -14.50 6.74 -17.37
CA LYS A 29 -14.75 5.70 -18.38
C LYS A 29 -13.63 4.66 -18.44
N GLU A 30 -12.37 5.10 -18.39
CA GLU A 30 -11.21 4.21 -18.46
C GLU A 30 -11.12 3.35 -17.19
N ALA A 31 -11.25 3.97 -16.03
CA ALA A 31 -11.27 3.28 -14.74
C ALA A 31 -12.42 2.26 -14.65
N SER A 32 -13.63 2.64 -15.05
CA SER A 32 -14.81 1.77 -15.07
C SER A 32 -14.67 0.62 -16.05
N ALA A 33 -14.09 0.85 -17.24
CA ALA A 33 -13.87 -0.20 -18.22
C ALA A 33 -12.89 -1.27 -17.69
N TRP A 34 -11.78 -0.83 -17.10
CA TRP A 34 -10.82 -1.75 -16.48
C TRP A 34 -11.48 -2.58 -15.37
N LEU A 35 -12.20 -1.92 -14.45
CA LEU A 35 -12.88 -2.60 -13.35
C LEU A 35 -13.93 -3.59 -13.84
N GLY A 36 -14.70 -3.23 -14.88
CA GLY A 36 -15.71 -4.10 -15.48
C GLY A 36 -15.14 -5.37 -16.12
N GLU A 37 -13.94 -5.30 -16.69
CA GLU A 37 -13.24 -6.50 -17.19
C GLU A 37 -12.70 -7.37 -16.04
N ARG A 38 -12.05 -6.77 -15.05
CA ARG A 38 -11.52 -7.49 -13.87
C ARG A 38 -12.62 -8.14 -13.03
N ALA A 39 -13.80 -7.52 -12.95
CA ALA A 39 -14.95 -8.06 -12.24
C ALA A 39 -15.43 -9.43 -12.73
N LYS A 40 -15.05 -9.83 -13.96
CA LYS A 40 -15.36 -11.15 -14.53
C LYS A 40 -14.41 -12.25 -14.01
N GLU A 41 -13.32 -11.87 -13.35
CA GLU A 41 -12.34 -12.80 -12.83
C GLU A 41 -12.80 -13.46 -11.52
N GLU A 42 -12.40 -14.72 -11.33
CA GLU A 42 -12.76 -15.52 -10.16
C GLU A 42 -12.31 -14.89 -8.83
N HIS A 43 -11.21 -14.13 -8.86
CA HIS A 43 -10.56 -13.57 -7.66
C HIS A 43 -10.71 -12.04 -7.56
N PHE A 44 -11.69 -11.45 -8.25
CA PHE A 44 -12.00 -10.03 -8.09
C PHE A 44 -12.35 -9.69 -6.63
N SER A 45 -11.69 -8.70 -6.05
CA SER A 45 -11.69 -8.38 -4.61
C SER A 45 -11.62 -6.87 -4.35
N LEU A 46 -11.63 -6.46 -3.09
CA LEU A 46 -11.43 -5.05 -2.71
C LEU A 46 -10.06 -4.51 -3.16
N THR A 47 -9.07 -5.38 -3.32
CA THR A 47 -7.75 -5.03 -3.83
C THR A 47 -7.79 -4.52 -5.27
N ASP A 48 -8.64 -5.10 -6.13
CA ASP A 48 -8.78 -4.63 -7.52
C ASP A 48 -9.41 -3.24 -7.56
N ILE A 49 -10.42 -3.02 -6.70
CA ILE A 49 -11.05 -1.71 -6.54
C ILE A 49 -9.97 -0.73 -6.08
N TRP A 50 -9.26 -1.04 -4.99
CA TRP A 50 -8.21 -0.18 -4.46
C TRP A 50 -7.05 0.04 -5.43
N GLY A 51 -6.74 -0.93 -6.29
CA GLY A 51 -5.75 -0.79 -7.37
C GLY A 51 -6.14 0.27 -8.37
N VAL A 52 -7.41 0.27 -8.83
CA VAL A 52 -7.95 1.36 -9.65
C VAL A 52 -7.92 2.66 -8.89
N LEU A 53 -8.30 2.63 -7.61
CA LEU A 53 -8.37 3.84 -6.80
C LEU A 53 -6.97 4.50 -6.70
N THR A 54 -5.97 3.77 -6.25
CA THR A 54 -4.58 4.24 -6.18
C THR A 54 -4.07 4.69 -7.55
N SER A 55 -4.28 3.90 -8.58
CA SER A 55 -3.76 4.18 -9.94
C SER A 55 -4.43 5.41 -10.57
N ALA A 56 -5.76 5.47 -10.58
CA ALA A 56 -6.51 6.51 -11.25
C ALA A 56 -6.52 7.84 -10.49
N TRP A 57 -6.58 7.82 -9.16
CA TRP A 57 -6.76 9.02 -8.35
C TRP A 57 -5.47 9.58 -7.77
N ILE A 58 -4.63 8.72 -7.21
CA ILE A 58 -3.36 9.14 -6.59
C ILE A 58 -2.30 9.27 -7.68
N MET A 59 -2.08 8.19 -8.44
CA MET A 59 -1.04 8.15 -9.46
C MET A 59 -1.45 8.83 -10.77
N LYS A 60 -2.75 9.12 -10.95
CA LYS A 60 -3.33 9.74 -12.15
C LYS A 60 -2.98 8.99 -13.44
N ARG A 61 -2.78 7.68 -13.37
CA ARG A 61 -2.41 6.82 -14.50
C ARG A 61 -2.81 5.36 -14.27
N MET A 62 -3.42 4.76 -15.28
CA MET A 62 -3.61 3.30 -15.36
C MET A 62 -2.41 2.67 -16.08
N ASP A 63 -1.51 2.03 -15.34
CA ASP A 63 -0.38 1.31 -15.94
C ASP A 63 -0.77 -0.15 -16.21
N LEU A 64 -1.12 -0.46 -17.45
CA LEU A 64 -1.59 -1.78 -17.87
C LEU A 64 -0.46 -2.74 -18.25
N ARG A 65 0.80 -2.33 -18.06
CA ARG A 65 1.96 -3.19 -18.37
C ARG A 65 2.07 -4.32 -17.35
N HIS A 66 2.83 -5.33 -17.73
CA HIS A 66 3.20 -6.42 -16.85
C HIS A 66 4.54 -6.13 -16.18
N LEU A 67 4.71 -6.59 -14.95
CA LEU A 67 5.99 -6.43 -14.25
C LEU A 67 7.07 -7.31 -14.91
N SER A 68 6.68 -8.47 -15.45
CA SER A 68 7.60 -9.37 -16.14
C SER A 68 8.21 -8.76 -17.42
N ASP A 69 7.55 -7.80 -18.05
CA ASP A 69 8.09 -7.08 -19.23
C ASP A 69 9.41 -6.36 -18.91
N GLU A 70 9.62 -5.97 -17.63
CA GLU A 70 10.86 -5.32 -17.17
C GLU A 70 12.06 -6.28 -17.14
N ALA A 71 11.85 -7.60 -17.09
CA ALA A 71 12.93 -8.59 -16.99
C ALA A 71 13.86 -8.56 -18.21
N SER A 72 13.32 -8.18 -19.37
CA SER A 72 14.05 -8.12 -20.64
C SER A 72 14.82 -6.80 -20.85
N ARG A 73 14.66 -5.83 -19.95
CA ARG A 73 15.22 -4.48 -20.15
C ARG A 73 16.71 -4.42 -19.84
N ASN A 74 17.39 -3.48 -20.49
CA ASN A 74 18.79 -3.19 -20.21
C ASN A 74 18.96 -2.75 -18.75
N ALA A 75 20.08 -3.11 -18.14
CA ALA A 75 20.44 -2.76 -16.76
C ALA A 75 20.84 -1.27 -16.58
N THR A 76 20.17 -0.35 -17.29
CA THR A 76 20.37 1.10 -17.17
C THR A 76 19.69 1.69 -15.94
N ASN A 77 18.69 0.99 -15.38
CA ASN A 77 18.00 1.39 -14.17
C ASN A 77 18.29 0.38 -13.04
N PRO A 78 18.20 0.80 -11.76
CA PRO A 78 18.17 -0.12 -10.64
C PRO A 78 17.10 -1.22 -10.81
N TYR A 79 17.33 -2.39 -10.22
CA TYR A 79 16.38 -3.50 -10.29
C TYR A 79 15.18 -3.24 -9.36
N PRO A 80 13.93 -3.19 -9.88
CA PRO A 80 12.77 -2.90 -9.03
C PRO A 80 12.38 -4.13 -8.22
N ILE A 81 12.16 -3.92 -6.92
CA ILE A 81 11.66 -4.93 -5.99
C ILE A 81 10.48 -4.32 -5.22
N TYR A 82 9.41 -5.08 -5.10
CA TYR A 82 8.19 -4.73 -4.40
C TYR A 82 7.93 -5.76 -3.30
N SER A 83 7.15 -5.38 -2.29
CA SER A 83 6.86 -6.24 -1.15
C SER A 83 5.38 -6.22 -0.77
N ALA A 84 4.88 -7.39 -0.44
CA ALA A 84 3.58 -7.62 0.19
C ALA A 84 3.77 -8.53 1.41
N THR A 85 2.71 -8.71 2.19
CA THR A 85 2.64 -9.69 3.28
C THR A 85 1.38 -10.53 3.14
N ASP A 86 1.42 -11.80 3.54
CA ASP A 86 0.21 -12.61 3.63
C ASP A 86 -0.54 -12.28 4.92
N MET A 87 -1.79 -11.86 4.80
CA MET A 87 -2.61 -11.39 5.92
C MET A 87 -2.80 -12.44 7.02
N TYR A 88 -2.94 -13.72 6.67
CA TYR A 88 -3.21 -14.76 7.67
C TYR A 88 -1.94 -15.22 8.39
N CYS A 89 -0.84 -15.37 7.66
CA CYS A 89 0.44 -15.68 8.27
C CYS A 89 1.02 -14.46 9.02
N PHE A 90 0.66 -13.24 8.63
CA PHE A 90 0.96 -12.03 9.38
C PHE A 90 0.30 -12.01 10.77
N SER A 91 -1.03 -12.20 10.86
CA SER A 91 -1.74 -12.03 12.12
C SER A 91 -1.51 -13.15 13.14
N ASN A 92 -1.33 -14.39 12.68
CA ASN A 92 -1.28 -15.58 13.55
C ASN A 92 -0.28 -16.65 13.10
N GLY A 93 0.54 -16.35 12.09
CA GLY A 93 1.48 -17.31 11.50
C GLY A 93 2.88 -17.26 12.10
N THR A 94 3.67 -18.21 11.65
CA THR A 94 5.12 -18.24 11.87
C THR A 94 5.80 -17.06 11.16
N ILE A 95 7.05 -16.77 11.52
CA ILE A 95 7.83 -15.71 10.86
C ILE A 95 8.08 -16.08 9.40
N GLU A 96 8.30 -17.36 9.16
CA GLU A 96 8.38 -18.00 7.86
C GLU A 96 7.07 -17.78 7.11
N GLY A 97 7.13 -17.13 5.94
CA GLY A 97 5.97 -16.88 5.09
C GLY A 97 5.26 -15.56 5.33
N LYS A 98 5.84 -14.63 6.11
CA LYS A 98 5.32 -13.27 6.25
C LYS A 98 5.63 -12.42 5.03
N TRP A 99 6.86 -12.44 4.51
CA TRP A 99 7.24 -11.52 3.42
C TRP A 99 7.11 -12.16 2.05
N PHE A 100 6.38 -11.46 1.20
CA PHE A 100 6.22 -11.80 -0.20
C PHE A 100 6.95 -10.76 -1.06
N GLU A 101 7.98 -11.19 -1.76
CA GLU A 101 8.72 -10.37 -2.71
C GLU A 101 8.10 -10.50 -4.10
N VAL A 102 8.00 -9.37 -4.82
CA VAL A 102 7.64 -9.34 -6.24
C VAL A 102 8.70 -8.55 -6.99
N SER A 103 9.26 -9.15 -8.03
CA SER A 103 10.24 -8.52 -8.91
C SER A 103 9.92 -8.82 -10.38
N PRO A 104 10.62 -8.25 -11.37
CA PRO A 104 10.41 -8.59 -12.77
C PRO A 104 10.50 -10.08 -13.10
N HIS A 105 11.41 -10.81 -12.47
CA HIS A 105 11.66 -12.21 -12.83
C HIS A 105 10.80 -13.19 -12.03
N GLU A 106 10.60 -12.90 -10.75
CA GLU A 106 10.00 -13.85 -9.83
C GLU A 106 9.22 -13.19 -8.69
N ALA A 107 8.26 -13.94 -8.17
CA ALA A 107 7.41 -13.58 -7.04
C ALA A 107 7.35 -14.76 -6.06
N GLY A 108 7.47 -14.51 -4.76
CA GLY A 108 7.59 -15.61 -3.79
C GLY A 108 7.84 -15.18 -2.35
N PHE A 109 7.94 -16.18 -1.47
CA PHE A 109 8.17 -15.98 -0.04
C PHE A 109 9.67 -16.03 0.27
N THR A 110 10.21 -14.90 0.72
CA THR A 110 11.66 -14.71 0.89
C THR A 110 12.24 -15.66 1.92
N GLU A 111 11.59 -15.83 3.07
CA GLU A 111 12.08 -16.68 4.16
C GLU A 111 12.06 -18.18 3.80
N LEU A 112 11.18 -18.58 2.88
CA LEU A 112 11.07 -19.96 2.41
C LEU A 112 12.01 -20.25 1.23
N GLY A 113 12.51 -19.22 0.55
CA GLY A 113 13.26 -19.40 -0.70
C GLY A 113 12.43 -19.99 -1.84
N LEU A 114 11.09 -19.91 -1.75
CA LEU A 114 10.16 -20.49 -2.72
C LEU A 114 9.56 -19.39 -3.61
N PHE A 115 9.82 -19.48 -4.90
CA PHE A 115 9.46 -18.49 -5.91
C PHE A 115 8.85 -19.15 -7.15
N ILE A 116 8.03 -18.37 -7.86
CA ILE A 116 7.54 -18.67 -9.21
C ILE A 116 7.90 -17.51 -10.13
N GLU A 117 7.84 -17.72 -11.45
CA GLU A 117 7.91 -16.62 -12.40
C GLU A 117 6.79 -15.61 -12.13
N THR A 118 7.10 -14.31 -12.16
CA THR A 118 6.13 -13.24 -11.86
C THR A 118 4.90 -13.29 -12.78
N SER A 119 5.10 -13.70 -14.03
CA SER A 119 4.05 -13.91 -15.02
C SER A 119 3.04 -15.00 -14.65
N LEU A 120 3.38 -15.88 -13.70
CA LEU A 120 2.53 -16.94 -13.20
C LEU A 120 1.82 -16.55 -11.89
N LEU A 121 2.10 -15.38 -11.32
CA LEU A 121 1.44 -14.91 -10.09
C LEU A 121 -0.08 -14.80 -10.30
N GLY A 122 -0.84 -15.53 -9.48
CA GLY A 122 -2.29 -15.66 -9.60
C GLY A 122 -2.77 -16.85 -10.43
N SER A 123 -1.86 -17.64 -11.01
CA SER A 123 -2.16 -18.94 -11.62
C SER A 123 -2.40 -20.03 -10.55
N LYS A 124 -3.12 -21.10 -10.92
CA LYS A 124 -3.43 -22.20 -9.98
C LYS A 124 -2.34 -23.25 -9.99
N PHE A 125 -1.85 -23.59 -8.81
CA PHE A 125 -0.91 -24.69 -8.61
C PHE A 125 -1.46 -25.70 -7.61
N GLN A 126 -0.92 -26.91 -7.68
CA GLN A 126 -1.11 -27.91 -6.64
C GLN A 126 0.12 -28.79 -6.56
N ARG A 127 0.65 -29.01 -5.34
CA ARG A 127 1.84 -29.84 -5.10
C ARG A 127 3.07 -29.41 -5.93
N GLY A 128 3.18 -28.11 -6.22
CA GLY A 128 4.27 -27.53 -7.02
C GLY A 128 4.08 -27.63 -8.54
N GLU A 129 2.97 -28.20 -9.02
CA GLU A 129 2.66 -28.28 -10.45
C GLU A 129 1.67 -27.18 -10.84
N LEU A 130 1.92 -26.53 -11.99
CA LEU A 130 1.00 -25.55 -12.59
C LEU A 130 -0.20 -26.28 -13.19
N LEU A 131 -1.39 -26.05 -12.63
CA LEU A 131 -2.64 -26.66 -13.09
C LEU A 131 -3.37 -25.79 -14.11
N GLU A 132 -3.41 -24.48 -13.87
CA GLU A 132 -4.11 -23.53 -14.73
C GLU A 132 -3.33 -22.22 -14.77
N GLN A 133 -2.78 -21.89 -15.93
CA GLN A 133 -2.17 -20.58 -16.16
C GLN A 133 -3.27 -19.52 -16.34
N LYS A 134 -3.20 -18.48 -15.51
CA LYS A 134 -4.03 -17.28 -15.63
C LYS A 134 -3.24 -16.16 -16.33
N PRO A 135 -3.90 -15.15 -16.91
CA PRO A 135 -3.22 -13.95 -17.38
C PRO A 135 -2.43 -13.28 -16.26
N GLU A 136 -1.25 -12.75 -16.58
CA GLU A 136 -0.43 -11.99 -15.63
C GLU A 136 -1.19 -10.77 -15.08
N MET A 137 -0.90 -10.43 -13.82
CA MET A 137 -1.41 -9.21 -13.21
C MET A 137 -0.77 -7.99 -13.86
N ASP A 138 -1.59 -7.04 -14.31
CA ASP A 138 -1.09 -5.72 -14.68
C ASP A 138 -0.64 -4.91 -13.45
N MET A 139 0.10 -3.84 -13.69
CA MET A 139 0.61 -2.98 -12.61
C MET A 139 -0.51 -2.26 -11.82
N VAL A 140 -1.74 -2.13 -12.35
CA VAL A 140 -2.88 -1.59 -11.58
C VAL A 140 -3.28 -2.58 -10.48
N LYS A 141 -3.40 -3.86 -10.83
CA LYS A 141 -3.72 -4.93 -9.87
C LYS A 141 -2.61 -5.11 -8.83
N LEU A 142 -1.34 -5.11 -9.26
CA LEU A 142 -0.20 -5.17 -8.35
C LEU A 142 -0.15 -3.96 -7.41
N GLN A 143 -0.40 -2.74 -7.89
CA GLN A 143 -0.51 -1.56 -7.01
C GLN A 143 -1.64 -1.67 -6.00
N GLY A 144 -2.74 -2.34 -6.37
CA GLY A 144 -3.80 -2.69 -5.43
C GLY A 144 -3.29 -3.54 -4.28
N ILE A 145 -2.51 -4.59 -4.55
CA ILE A 145 -1.93 -5.49 -3.54
C ILE A 145 -0.91 -4.74 -2.68
N LEU A 146 0.00 -4.03 -3.35
CA LEU A 146 1.19 -3.42 -2.74
C LEU A 146 0.90 -2.09 -2.02
N GLY A 147 -0.29 -1.53 -2.18
CA GLY A 147 -0.68 -0.20 -1.70
C GLY A 147 -2.05 -0.15 -1.01
N CYS A 148 -2.55 -1.28 -0.51
CA CYS A 148 -3.85 -1.36 0.16
C CYS A 148 -3.87 -0.93 1.63
N ALA A 149 -2.74 -0.47 2.22
CA ALA A 149 -2.72 -0.07 3.63
C ALA A 149 -3.74 1.04 3.95
N LEU A 150 -3.97 1.96 3.00
CA LEU A 150 -4.96 3.04 3.10
C LEU A 150 -6.40 2.54 3.33
N ALA A 151 -6.68 1.27 3.06
CA ALA A 151 -7.99 0.66 3.25
C ALA A 151 -7.98 -0.48 4.28
N HIS A 152 -6.89 -0.65 5.02
CA HIS A 152 -6.79 -1.65 6.08
C HIS A 152 -7.54 -1.23 7.36
N GLU A 153 -7.97 -2.22 8.13
CA GLU A 153 -8.82 -2.08 9.32
C GLU A 153 -8.16 -1.24 10.42
N ASP A 154 -6.86 -1.45 10.64
CA ASP A 154 -6.11 -0.74 11.68
C ASP A 154 -5.97 0.75 11.37
N ALA A 155 -5.88 1.14 10.09
CA ALA A 155 -5.86 2.54 9.70
C ALA A 155 -7.18 3.24 10.04
N ILE A 156 -8.30 2.51 10.10
CA ILE A 156 -9.64 3.07 10.36
C ILE A 156 -9.84 3.39 11.85
N LYS A 157 -9.13 2.69 12.75
CA LYS A 157 -9.20 2.92 14.20
C LYS A 157 -8.85 4.36 14.59
N ASP A 158 -7.85 4.92 13.93
CA ASP A 158 -7.37 6.29 14.18
C ASP A 158 -8.38 7.37 13.74
N TYR A 159 -9.35 7.01 12.90
CA TYR A 159 -10.40 7.90 12.41
C TYR A 159 -11.77 7.65 13.04
N LEU A 160 -11.88 6.76 14.04
CA LEU A 160 -13.15 6.49 14.72
C LEU A 160 -13.62 7.74 15.47
N PRO A 161 -14.82 8.28 15.17
CA PRO A 161 -15.33 9.41 15.92
C PRO A 161 -15.61 9.01 17.37
N PRO A 162 -15.56 9.95 18.33
CA PRO A 162 -15.67 9.65 19.77
C PRO A 162 -16.93 8.87 20.17
N TRP A 163 -18.01 8.96 19.40
CA TRP A 163 -19.26 8.25 19.69
C TRP A 163 -19.26 6.78 19.23
N LEU A 164 -18.34 6.40 18.32
CA LEU A 164 -18.05 5.01 17.95
C LEU A 164 -16.90 4.44 18.79
N ASN A 165 -15.98 5.30 19.23
CA ASN A 165 -14.82 4.95 20.06
C ASN A 165 -15.14 5.00 21.56
N VAL A 166 -15.99 4.08 22.04
CA VAL A 166 -16.35 3.99 23.47
C VAL A 166 -15.25 3.26 24.24
N PRO A 167 -14.57 3.90 25.22
CA PRO A 167 -13.45 3.30 25.94
C PRO A 167 -13.83 2.00 26.67
N GLY A 168 -13.01 0.95 26.52
CA GLY A 168 -13.28 -0.38 27.08
C GLY A 168 -14.32 -1.21 26.33
N GLN A 169 -14.82 -0.71 25.19
CA GLN A 169 -15.89 -1.31 24.39
C GLN A 169 -15.69 -1.16 22.87
N VAL A 170 -14.46 -0.91 22.39
CA VAL A 170 -14.17 -1.01 20.95
C VAL A 170 -14.46 -2.44 20.52
N ASP A 171 -15.61 -2.63 19.90
CA ASP A 171 -16.12 -3.89 19.41
C ASP A 171 -15.93 -3.89 17.90
N GLY A 172 -15.58 -5.03 17.31
CA GLY A 172 -15.31 -5.14 15.87
C GLY A 172 -16.46 -4.59 15.00
N SER A 173 -17.68 -4.56 15.54
CA SER A 173 -18.86 -3.92 14.99
C SER A 173 -18.68 -2.43 14.62
N ALA A 174 -17.97 -1.65 15.44
CA ALA A 174 -17.74 -0.22 15.20
C ALA A 174 -16.81 -0.01 14.00
N GLU A 175 -15.77 -0.84 13.95
CA GLU A 175 -14.81 -0.86 12.85
C GLU A 175 -15.50 -1.32 11.55
N GLU A 176 -16.32 -2.36 11.61
CA GLU A 176 -17.09 -2.86 10.46
C GLU A 176 -17.98 -1.76 9.86
N TYR A 177 -18.75 -1.05 10.68
CA TYR A 177 -19.59 0.05 10.20
C TYR A 177 -18.76 1.18 9.58
N MET A 178 -17.66 1.56 10.23
CA MET A 178 -16.79 2.64 9.74
C MET A 178 -16.05 2.29 8.47
N ARG A 179 -15.67 1.02 8.30
CA ARG A 179 -15.11 0.48 7.05
C ARG A 179 -16.04 0.73 5.87
N VAL A 180 -17.32 0.39 6.02
CA VAL A 180 -18.32 0.61 4.97
C VAL A 180 -18.48 2.10 4.67
N TYR A 181 -18.67 2.93 5.70
CA TYR A 181 -18.84 4.37 5.52
C TYR A 181 -17.63 5.02 4.84
N ASN A 182 -16.41 4.73 5.31
CA ASN A 182 -15.17 5.29 4.76
C ASN A 182 -14.91 4.83 3.33
N ALA A 183 -15.17 3.55 3.01
CA ALA A 183 -15.08 3.04 1.64
C ALA A 183 -16.02 3.82 0.70
N LEU A 184 -17.27 4.07 1.11
CA LEU A 184 -18.23 4.83 0.31
C LEU A 184 -17.82 6.29 0.12
N VAL A 185 -17.41 6.98 1.20
CA VAL A 185 -16.96 8.38 1.12
C VAL A 185 -15.73 8.53 0.24
N THR A 186 -14.81 7.56 0.32
CA THR A 186 -13.63 7.52 -0.53
C THR A 186 -14.03 7.38 -1.99
N LEU A 187 -14.89 6.40 -2.33
CA LEU A 187 -15.39 6.22 -3.70
C LEU A 187 -16.06 7.47 -4.26
N VAL A 188 -16.81 8.22 -3.45
CA VAL A 188 -17.43 9.49 -3.87
C VAL A 188 -16.36 10.55 -4.17
N ALA A 189 -15.43 10.79 -3.25
CA ALA A 189 -14.35 11.77 -3.43
C ALA A 189 -13.51 11.47 -4.67
N MET A 190 -13.32 10.19 -4.95
CA MET A 190 -12.58 9.68 -6.08
C MET A 190 -13.32 9.84 -7.40
N THR A 191 -14.58 9.38 -7.46
CA THR A 191 -15.43 9.55 -8.64
C THR A 191 -15.51 11.04 -9.02
N ARG A 192 -15.67 11.92 -8.03
CA ARG A 192 -15.64 13.38 -8.22
C ARG A 192 -14.37 13.87 -8.92
N SER A 193 -13.20 13.34 -8.55
CA SER A 193 -11.91 13.76 -9.13
C SER A 193 -11.74 13.39 -10.61
N THR A 194 -12.48 12.39 -11.09
CA THR A 194 -12.41 11.88 -12.46
C THR A 194 -13.44 12.52 -13.40
N ILE A 195 -14.26 13.45 -12.89
CA ILE A 195 -15.39 14.05 -13.60
C ILE A 195 -15.22 15.57 -13.70
N LYS A 196 -15.58 16.11 -14.86
CA LYS A 196 -15.65 17.57 -15.12
C LYS A 196 -17.08 18.08 -15.33
N ASP A 197 -18.03 17.17 -15.55
CA ASP A 197 -19.43 17.52 -15.80
C ASP A 197 -20.09 18.12 -14.54
N PRO A 198 -20.60 19.36 -14.60
CA PRO A 198 -21.17 20.03 -13.42
C PRO A 198 -22.41 19.33 -12.84
N THR A 199 -23.23 18.69 -13.68
CA THR A 199 -24.44 17.99 -13.23
C THR A 199 -24.06 16.76 -12.43
N ALA A 200 -23.17 15.93 -12.97
CA ALA A 200 -22.63 14.76 -12.29
C ALA A 200 -21.90 15.12 -10.99
N LEU A 201 -21.17 16.25 -10.96
CA LEU A 201 -20.56 16.77 -9.72
C LEU A 201 -21.62 17.16 -8.69
N SER A 202 -22.71 17.82 -9.12
CA SER A 202 -23.83 18.15 -8.23
C SER A 202 -24.53 16.89 -7.69
N ASP A 203 -24.66 15.85 -8.50
CA ASP A 203 -25.24 14.58 -8.05
C ASP A 203 -24.35 13.86 -7.04
N LEU A 204 -23.03 13.93 -7.18
CA LEU A 204 -22.08 13.44 -6.18
C LEU A 204 -22.11 14.26 -4.89
N ASP A 205 -22.29 15.58 -4.97
CA ASP A 205 -22.49 16.44 -3.78
C ASP A 205 -23.74 16.01 -3.01
N LYS A 206 -24.84 15.66 -3.72
CA LYS A 206 -26.05 15.12 -3.10
C LYS A 206 -25.78 13.78 -2.42
N LEU A 207 -25.08 12.84 -3.08
CA LEU A 207 -24.74 11.56 -2.48
C LEU A 207 -23.87 11.72 -1.24
N GLN A 208 -22.85 12.58 -1.29
CA GLN A 208 -21.99 12.84 -0.15
C GLN A 208 -22.82 13.34 1.04
N LYS A 209 -23.75 14.25 0.80
CA LYS A 209 -24.67 14.74 1.83
C LYS A 209 -25.58 13.64 2.38
N ILE A 210 -26.14 12.77 1.52
CA ILE A 210 -26.97 11.62 1.95
C ILE A 210 -26.18 10.69 2.88
N LEU A 211 -24.92 10.39 2.54
CA LEU A 211 -24.05 9.55 3.35
C LEU A 211 -23.76 10.19 4.71
N GLU A 212 -23.41 11.48 4.71
CA GLU A 212 -23.13 12.25 5.95
C GLU A 212 -24.37 12.33 6.86
N GLU A 213 -25.56 12.60 6.30
CA GLU A 213 -26.82 12.63 7.04
C GLU A 213 -27.15 11.24 7.62
N THR A 214 -27.05 10.19 6.80
CA THR A 214 -27.31 8.81 7.23
C THR A 214 -26.35 8.35 8.34
N PHE A 215 -25.09 8.74 8.24
CA PHE A 215 -24.08 8.47 9.27
C PHE A 215 -24.39 9.19 10.58
N ASN A 216 -24.76 10.47 10.50
CA ASN A 216 -25.15 11.25 11.67
C ASN A 216 -26.43 10.73 12.33
N ASP A 217 -27.42 10.32 11.55
CA ASP A 217 -28.67 9.72 12.04
C ASP A 217 -28.44 8.39 12.78
N SER A 218 -27.36 7.68 12.43
CA SER A 218 -27.00 6.41 13.05
C SER A 218 -26.44 6.58 14.48
N LYS A 219 -26.03 7.80 14.85
CA LYS A 219 -25.41 8.10 16.14
C LYS A 219 -26.32 7.83 17.34
N SER A 220 -27.60 8.22 17.27
CA SER A 220 -28.54 8.02 18.38
C SER A 220 -28.77 6.53 18.62
N ALA A 221 -29.10 5.77 17.57
CA ALA A 221 -29.29 4.32 17.64
C ALA A 221 -28.04 3.60 18.18
N TRP A 222 -26.84 4.04 17.78
CA TRP A 222 -25.59 3.49 18.30
C TRP A 222 -25.40 3.75 19.79
N LEU A 223 -25.63 4.99 20.24
CA LEU A 223 -25.49 5.37 21.64
C LEU A 223 -26.54 4.73 22.56
N GLU A 224 -27.71 4.37 22.01
CA GLU A 224 -28.76 3.64 22.72
C GLU A 224 -28.41 2.16 22.94
N SER A 225 -27.50 1.60 22.15
CA SER A 225 -27.03 0.21 22.28
C SER A 225 -26.17 0.03 23.53
N LYS A 226 -26.66 -0.77 24.49
CA LYS A 226 -26.04 -0.92 25.82
C LYS A 226 -25.09 -2.11 25.91
N SER A 227 -25.13 -3.03 24.95
CA SER A 227 -24.27 -4.21 24.91
C SER A 227 -23.51 -4.37 23.59
N SER A 228 -22.42 -5.15 23.63
CA SER A 228 -21.68 -5.56 22.42
C SER A 228 -22.55 -6.40 21.49
N GLU A 229 -23.40 -7.28 22.03
CA GLU A 229 -24.28 -8.13 21.22
C GLU A 229 -25.33 -7.31 20.44
N GLU A 230 -25.90 -6.28 21.05
CA GLU A 230 -26.79 -5.35 20.35
C GLU A 230 -26.04 -4.61 19.22
N ARG A 231 -24.79 -4.20 19.44
CA ARG A 231 -23.97 -3.54 18.41
C ARG A 231 -23.59 -4.47 17.26
N LYS A 232 -23.29 -5.74 17.53
CA LYS A 232 -23.03 -6.75 16.50
C LYS A 232 -24.23 -6.98 15.58
N ASN A 233 -25.44 -6.85 16.11
CA ASN A 233 -26.66 -6.95 15.31
C ASN A 233 -26.99 -5.62 14.61
N LEU A 234 -26.64 -4.48 15.20
CA LEU A 234 -26.93 -3.14 14.68
C LEU A 234 -25.99 -2.72 13.55
N ALA A 235 -24.68 -2.95 13.67
CA ALA A 235 -23.68 -2.49 12.70
C ALA A 235 -23.94 -2.98 11.26
N PRO A 236 -24.31 -4.26 11.01
CA PRO A 236 -24.69 -4.70 9.69
C PRO A 236 -25.96 -4.01 9.15
N GLN A 237 -26.93 -3.68 10.02
CA GLN A 237 -28.14 -2.97 9.62
C GLN A 237 -27.84 -1.52 9.21
N LEU A 238 -26.99 -0.83 9.96
CA LEU A 238 -26.55 0.52 9.62
C LEU A 238 -25.73 0.54 8.31
N SER A 239 -24.87 -0.46 8.13
CA SER A 239 -24.10 -0.64 6.89
C SER A 239 -25.02 -0.87 5.69
N LEU A 240 -26.01 -1.76 5.82
CA LEU A 240 -27.02 -1.99 4.78
C LEU A 240 -27.84 -0.73 4.48
N LYS A 241 -28.16 0.08 5.49
CA LYS A 241 -28.84 1.37 5.29
C LYS A 241 -28.00 2.28 4.38
N LEU A 242 -26.72 2.49 4.69
CA LEU A 242 -25.82 3.30 3.84
C LEU A 242 -25.77 2.78 2.40
N LEU A 243 -25.68 1.46 2.21
CA LEU A 243 -25.60 0.87 0.88
C LEU A 243 -26.90 1.02 0.09
N ASN A 244 -28.05 0.88 0.76
CA ASN A 244 -29.36 1.10 0.14
C ASN A 244 -29.54 2.57 -0.29
N GLU A 245 -29.01 3.52 0.46
CA GLU A 245 -29.00 4.94 0.05
C GLU A 245 -28.17 5.15 -1.22
N VAL A 246 -26.99 4.53 -1.31
CA VAL A 246 -26.15 4.58 -2.52
C VAL A 246 -26.84 3.94 -3.71
N GLU A 247 -27.49 2.79 -3.52
CA GLU A 247 -28.23 2.10 -4.58
C GLU A 247 -29.44 2.91 -5.05
N THR A 248 -30.22 3.45 -4.12
CA THR A 248 -31.37 4.31 -4.42
C THR A 248 -30.93 5.57 -5.16
N TRP A 249 -29.86 6.22 -4.70
CA TRP A 249 -29.27 7.37 -5.39
C TRP A 249 -28.82 7.01 -6.81
N SER A 250 -28.08 5.91 -6.99
CA SER A 250 -27.59 5.43 -8.29
C SER A 250 -28.75 5.21 -9.28
N GLN A 251 -29.86 4.63 -8.80
CA GLN A 251 -31.07 4.42 -9.62
C GLN A 251 -31.79 5.72 -9.98
N SER A 252 -31.72 6.74 -9.10
CA SER A 252 -32.38 8.04 -9.27
C SER A 252 -31.69 8.97 -10.27
N LEU A 253 -30.45 8.65 -10.67
CA LEU A 253 -29.70 9.46 -11.64
C LEU A 253 -30.40 9.52 -13.00
N GLU A 254 -30.21 10.63 -13.71
CA GLU A 254 -30.65 10.78 -15.09
C GLU A 254 -29.98 9.76 -16.01
N GLU A 255 -30.72 9.28 -17.01
CA GLU A 255 -30.19 8.33 -17.99
C GLU A 255 -29.02 8.93 -18.77
N GLY A 256 -27.90 8.20 -18.82
CA GLY A 256 -26.72 8.67 -19.51
C GLY A 256 -25.45 7.91 -19.14
N ALA A 257 -24.32 8.41 -19.66
CA ALA A 257 -23.02 7.80 -19.45
C ALA A 257 -22.64 7.78 -17.95
N PHE A 258 -22.90 8.87 -17.21
CA PHE A 258 -22.56 8.95 -15.79
C PHE A 258 -23.29 7.87 -14.97
N LYS A 259 -24.62 7.77 -15.10
CA LYS A 259 -25.41 6.70 -14.49
C LYS A 259 -24.89 5.31 -14.85
N THR A 260 -24.57 5.07 -16.12
CA THR A 260 -24.03 3.77 -16.56
C THR A 260 -22.74 3.39 -15.82
N HIS A 261 -21.78 4.31 -15.73
CA HIS A 261 -20.52 4.06 -15.01
C HIS A 261 -20.76 3.88 -13.52
N VAL A 262 -21.58 4.74 -12.91
CA VAL A 262 -21.92 4.66 -11.48
C VAL A 262 -22.63 3.35 -11.16
N SER A 263 -23.61 2.93 -11.95
CA SER A 263 -24.33 1.67 -11.74
C SER A 263 -23.41 0.46 -11.87
N LEU A 264 -22.44 0.49 -12.79
CA LEU A 264 -21.39 -0.54 -12.88
C LEU A 264 -20.56 -0.56 -11.60
N LEU A 265 -20.08 0.61 -11.14
CA LEU A 265 -19.30 0.71 -9.91
C LEU A 265 -20.11 0.19 -8.71
N THR A 266 -21.34 0.66 -8.51
CA THR A 266 -22.16 0.24 -7.36
C THR A 266 -22.45 -1.25 -7.39
N SER A 267 -22.79 -1.83 -8.55
CA SER A 267 -23.10 -3.26 -8.66
C SER A 267 -21.90 -4.18 -8.39
N GLN A 268 -20.69 -3.74 -8.74
CA GLN A 268 -19.47 -4.52 -8.52
C GLN A 268 -18.84 -4.29 -7.15
N VAL A 269 -18.92 -3.05 -6.64
CA VAL A 269 -18.21 -2.63 -5.43
C VAL A 269 -18.99 -2.93 -4.16
N ILE A 270 -20.31 -2.69 -4.13
CA ILE A 270 -21.14 -2.89 -2.93
C ILE A 270 -21.03 -4.33 -2.38
N PRO A 271 -21.14 -5.40 -3.20
CA PRO A 271 -21.02 -6.76 -2.69
C PRO A 271 -19.64 -7.07 -2.12
N LYS A 272 -18.59 -6.38 -2.60
CA LYS A 272 -17.20 -6.58 -2.16
C LYS A 272 -16.90 -5.82 -0.87
N ILE A 273 -17.44 -4.61 -0.72
CA ILE A 273 -17.41 -3.88 0.56
C ILE A 273 -18.07 -4.72 1.66
N MET A 274 -19.22 -5.34 1.39
CA MET A 274 -19.90 -6.17 2.39
C MET A 274 -19.14 -7.44 2.78
N LYS A 275 -18.43 -8.06 1.83
CA LYS A 275 -17.64 -9.26 2.12
C LYS A 275 -16.29 -8.94 2.77
N TRP A 276 -15.79 -7.72 2.58
CA TRP A 276 -14.49 -7.26 3.04
C TRP A 276 -13.32 -8.21 2.71
N GLU A 277 -13.36 -8.82 1.52
CA GLU A 277 -12.34 -9.78 1.08
C GLU A 277 -11.23 -9.06 0.30
N TRP A 278 -9.98 -9.18 0.79
CA TRP A 278 -8.77 -8.54 0.28
C TRP A 278 -7.75 -9.55 -0.24
N GLY A 279 -6.93 -9.12 -1.21
CA GLY A 279 -5.65 -9.73 -1.55
C GLY A 279 -5.72 -11.11 -2.17
N THR A 280 -6.93 -11.57 -2.51
CA THR A 280 -7.18 -12.96 -2.89
C THR A 280 -6.41 -13.32 -4.15
N THR A 281 -5.38 -14.14 -3.96
CA THR A 281 -4.49 -14.61 -5.02
C THR A 281 -4.42 -16.13 -4.96
N ALA A 282 -4.40 -16.79 -6.12
CA ALA A 282 -4.21 -18.25 -6.16
C ALA A 282 -2.86 -18.62 -5.53
N ASN A 283 -2.88 -19.65 -4.69
CA ASN A 283 -1.73 -20.01 -3.89
C ASN A 283 -0.82 -21.02 -4.60
N PHE A 284 0.38 -20.57 -4.97
CA PHE A 284 1.36 -21.45 -5.62
C PHE A 284 1.92 -22.54 -4.69
N LEU A 285 1.80 -22.37 -3.37
CA LEU A 285 2.23 -23.33 -2.34
C LEU A 285 1.14 -24.33 -1.94
N TYR A 286 -0.02 -24.33 -2.60
CA TYR A 286 -1.12 -25.21 -2.23
C TYR A 286 -0.72 -26.69 -2.31
N GLN A 287 -0.79 -27.39 -1.18
CA GLN A 287 -0.35 -28.77 -1.00
C GLN A 287 1.11 -29.03 -1.40
N TYR A 288 1.96 -28.01 -1.40
CA TYR A 288 3.39 -28.19 -1.67
C TYR A 288 4.03 -29.10 -0.60
N GLN A 289 4.80 -30.08 -1.04
CA GLN A 289 5.33 -31.14 -0.18
C GLN A 289 6.69 -30.76 0.39
N ASP A 290 6.72 -29.71 1.23
CA ASP A 290 7.91 -29.27 1.94
C ASP A 290 7.56 -28.98 3.40
N SER A 291 8.29 -29.59 4.34
CA SER A 291 8.05 -29.44 5.78
C SER A 291 8.34 -28.03 6.30
N THR A 292 9.05 -27.20 5.52
CA THR A 292 9.34 -25.79 5.87
C THR A 292 8.15 -24.87 5.57
N VAL A 293 7.21 -25.28 4.72
CA VAL A 293 6.03 -24.47 4.40
C VAL A 293 5.04 -24.51 5.57
N PRO A 294 4.70 -23.36 6.17
CA PRO A 294 3.79 -23.33 7.30
C PRO A 294 2.36 -23.73 6.87
N PRO A 295 1.55 -24.31 7.78
CA PRO A 295 0.18 -24.71 7.46
C PRO A 295 -0.70 -23.58 6.93
N CYS A 296 -0.46 -22.32 7.33
CA CYS A 296 -1.19 -21.15 6.84
C CYS A 296 -0.99 -20.93 5.32
N LEU A 297 0.17 -21.31 4.77
CA LEU A 297 0.46 -21.26 3.33
C LEU A 297 0.25 -22.60 2.62
N GLY A 298 0.42 -23.76 3.28
CA GLY A 298 0.35 -25.05 2.59
C GLY A 298 -1.07 -25.59 2.36
N THR A 299 -2.06 -25.17 3.14
CA THR A 299 -3.36 -25.87 3.23
C THR A 299 -4.50 -25.24 2.46
N LYS A 300 -4.37 -23.98 2.03
CA LYS A 300 -5.43 -23.22 1.35
C LYS A 300 -5.09 -23.03 -0.12
N GLU A 301 -6.11 -23.07 -0.99
CA GLU A 301 -5.96 -22.80 -2.43
C GLU A 301 -5.66 -21.32 -2.74
N ARG A 302 -5.76 -20.46 -1.73
CA ARG A 302 -5.66 -19.00 -1.85
C ARG A 302 -4.79 -18.44 -0.74
N ILE A 303 -4.01 -17.42 -1.09
CA ILE A 303 -3.26 -16.54 -0.18
C ILE A 303 -3.85 -15.13 -0.28
N HIS A 304 -3.61 -14.32 0.74
CA HIS A 304 -4.20 -13.00 0.89
C HIS A 304 -3.09 -11.97 1.03
N LEU A 305 -2.60 -11.50 -0.12
CA LEU A 305 -1.50 -10.54 -0.16
C LEU A 305 -2.01 -9.12 0.09
N VAL A 306 -1.38 -8.46 1.05
CA VAL A 306 -1.66 -7.07 1.42
C VAL A 306 -0.37 -6.26 1.52
N ASP A 307 -0.53 -4.95 1.61
CA ASP A 307 0.55 -3.98 1.72
C ASP A 307 1.51 -4.32 2.86
N ALA A 308 2.80 -4.46 2.54
CA ALA A 308 3.83 -4.78 3.51
C ALA A 308 4.06 -3.68 4.56
N GLY A 309 3.64 -2.44 4.27
CA GLY A 309 3.68 -1.32 5.21
C GLY A 309 2.83 -1.53 6.46
N LEU A 310 1.89 -2.50 6.43
CA LEU A 310 1.14 -2.94 7.61
C LEU A 310 2.01 -3.75 8.61
N LEU A 311 3.11 -4.33 8.14
CA LEU A 311 4.06 -5.07 8.96
C LEU A 311 5.28 -4.20 9.29
N ILE A 312 5.99 -3.73 8.27
CA ILE A 312 7.12 -2.80 8.41
C ILE A 312 7.05 -1.84 7.24
N ASN A 313 6.98 -0.54 7.52
CA ASN A 313 6.87 0.50 6.49
C ASN A 313 8.20 0.82 5.77
N VAL A 314 8.99 -0.22 5.50
CA VAL A 314 10.19 -0.17 4.66
C VAL A 314 10.47 -1.54 4.07
N GLY A 315 10.86 -1.55 2.80
CA GLY A 315 11.23 -2.76 2.08
C GLY A 315 12.61 -3.32 2.43
N TYR A 316 13.05 -3.31 3.69
CA TYR A 316 14.34 -3.93 4.08
C TYR A 316 14.36 -5.46 3.93
N PRO A 317 13.30 -6.22 4.26
CA PRO A 317 13.39 -7.69 4.31
C PRO A 317 13.88 -8.38 3.03
N PRO A 318 13.47 -7.97 1.80
CA PRO A 318 14.07 -8.46 0.55
C PRO A 318 15.61 -8.27 0.42
N PHE A 319 16.20 -7.38 1.21
CA PHE A 319 17.63 -7.06 1.22
C PHE A 319 18.40 -7.64 2.42
N LEU A 320 17.70 -8.25 3.39
CA LEU A 320 18.30 -8.91 4.55
C LEU A 320 18.59 -10.41 4.31
N GLY A 321 18.13 -10.96 3.18
CA GLY A 321 18.27 -12.37 2.83
C GLY A 321 19.55 -12.71 2.05
N ASP A 322 19.86 -14.00 1.95
CA ASP A 322 21.09 -14.50 1.30
C ASP A 322 21.07 -14.34 -0.23
N LYS A 323 19.90 -14.04 -0.80
CA LYS A 323 19.67 -13.83 -2.23
C LYS A 323 20.44 -12.64 -2.79
N ARG A 324 20.71 -11.62 -1.97
CA ARG A 324 21.35 -10.38 -2.38
C ARG A 324 22.46 -10.03 -1.42
N ASP A 325 23.68 -9.96 -1.95
CA ASP A 325 24.86 -9.60 -1.20
C ASP A 325 25.02 -8.07 -1.19
N ILE A 326 24.21 -7.41 -0.34
CA ILE A 326 24.13 -5.95 -0.23
C ILE A 326 25.20 -5.43 0.73
N ASP A 327 26.03 -4.48 0.27
CA ASP A 327 27.07 -3.86 1.12
C ASP A 327 26.64 -2.51 1.74
N LEU A 328 25.64 -1.84 1.15
CA LEU A 328 25.16 -0.52 1.54
C LEU A 328 23.68 -0.34 1.16
N ILE A 329 22.88 0.14 2.10
CA ILE A 329 21.52 0.62 1.87
C ILE A 329 21.46 2.12 2.10
N ILE A 330 20.89 2.86 1.15
CA ILE A 330 20.57 4.28 1.29
C ILE A 330 19.04 4.37 1.45
N ALA A 331 18.61 4.82 2.62
CA ALA A 331 17.21 4.83 3.05
C ALA A 331 16.74 6.27 3.31
N PRO A 332 16.29 6.98 2.25
CA PRO A 332 15.48 8.18 2.43
C PRO A 332 14.12 7.76 2.98
N ASP A 333 13.78 8.23 4.18
CA ASP A 333 12.58 7.78 4.89
C ASP A 333 11.63 8.94 5.20
N PHE A 334 10.35 8.62 5.13
CA PHE A 334 9.23 9.50 5.38
C PHE A 334 8.64 9.31 6.79
N VAL A 335 8.87 8.17 7.45
CA VAL A 335 8.13 7.76 8.66
C VAL A 335 9.03 7.55 9.88
N ASP A 336 8.47 7.84 11.06
CA ASP A 336 9.13 7.62 12.36
C ASP A 336 9.25 6.11 12.69
N GLN A 337 10.32 5.71 13.38
CA GLN A 337 10.57 4.36 13.93
C GLN A 337 10.79 3.19 12.95
N THR A 338 10.67 3.41 11.64
CA THR A 338 10.86 2.40 10.59
C THR A 338 12.14 1.56 10.73
N LEU A 339 13.25 2.20 11.09
CA LEU A 339 14.55 1.53 11.25
C LEU A 339 14.59 0.56 12.45
N ILE A 340 13.85 0.87 13.51
CA ILE A 340 13.77 0.04 14.72
C ILE A 340 13.05 -1.25 14.40
N PHE A 341 11.91 -1.16 13.71
CA PHE A 341 11.15 -2.33 13.29
C PHE A 341 11.95 -3.21 12.32
N ALA A 342 12.74 -2.60 11.44
CA ALA A 342 13.65 -3.35 10.56
C ALA A 342 14.73 -4.12 11.33
N ARG A 343 15.34 -3.50 12.35
CA ARG A 343 16.32 -4.15 13.24
C ARG A 343 15.69 -5.31 13.99
N ASP A 344 14.53 -5.07 14.60
CA ASP A 344 13.85 -6.07 15.44
C ASP A 344 13.43 -7.26 14.58
N TYR A 345 12.92 -7.00 13.37
CA TYR A 345 12.62 -8.04 12.40
C TYR A 345 13.87 -8.82 11.96
N ALA A 346 14.98 -8.13 11.67
CA ALA A 346 16.23 -8.79 11.32
C ALA A 346 16.70 -9.74 12.43
N ALA A 347 16.61 -9.32 13.70
CA ALA A 347 16.91 -10.17 14.84
C ALA A 347 15.96 -11.38 14.93
N GLU A 348 14.66 -11.17 14.69
CA GLU A 348 13.65 -12.23 14.66
C GLU A 348 13.92 -13.29 13.58
N VAL A 349 14.39 -12.90 12.39
CA VAL A 349 14.81 -13.82 11.32
C VAL A 349 16.27 -14.28 11.38
N ASN A 350 16.98 -13.98 12.49
CA ASN A 350 18.40 -14.31 12.67
C ASN A 350 19.31 -13.78 11.54
N LYS A 351 19.01 -12.59 11.03
CA LYS A 351 19.83 -11.87 10.04
C LYS A 351 20.60 -10.74 10.72
N SER A 352 21.84 -10.54 10.28
CA SER A 352 22.69 -9.48 10.80
C SER A 352 22.16 -8.11 10.39
N PHE A 353 22.20 -7.15 11.32
CA PHE A 353 21.76 -5.78 11.08
C PHE A 353 22.73 -4.84 11.82
N PRO A 354 23.15 -3.72 11.21
CA PRO A 354 24.10 -2.82 11.85
C PRO A 354 23.52 -2.26 13.15
N GLU A 355 24.41 -2.04 14.13
CA GLU A 355 24.04 -1.48 15.42
C GLU A 355 23.44 -0.07 15.24
N ILE A 356 22.23 0.14 15.74
CA ILE A 356 21.56 1.45 15.73
C ILE A 356 21.99 2.22 16.99
N ASP A 357 22.65 3.37 16.82
CA ASP A 357 22.99 4.28 17.92
C ASP A 357 21.69 4.80 18.59
N ASP A 358 21.58 4.64 19.91
CA ASP A 358 20.46 5.12 20.74
C ASP A 358 20.17 6.61 20.52
N LYS A 359 21.15 7.42 20.10
CA LYS A 359 20.95 8.82 19.74
C LYS A 359 19.86 9.04 18.69
N VAL A 360 19.64 8.09 17.78
CA VAL A 360 18.58 8.22 16.77
C VAL A 360 17.20 8.19 17.44
N LEU A 361 17.07 7.44 18.53
CA LEU A 361 15.86 7.40 19.36
C LEU A 361 15.71 8.67 20.19
N GLU A 362 16.82 9.20 20.71
CA GLU A 362 16.84 10.46 21.46
C GLU A 362 16.53 11.67 20.58
N GLU A 363 16.96 11.67 19.31
CA GLU A 363 16.80 12.76 18.37
C GLU A 363 15.54 12.65 17.49
N LYS A 364 14.68 11.63 17.68
CA LYS A 364 13.58 11.29 16.76
C LYS A 364 12.59 12.43 16.47
N GLU A 365 12.30 13.28 17.47
CA GLU A 365 11.34 14.38 17.34
C GLU A 365 11.89 15.55 16.52
N TRP A 366 13.22 15.67 16.43
CA TRP A 366 13.89 16.69 15.63
C TRP A 366 15.22 16.11 15.12
N PRO A 367 15.18 15.26 14.08
CA PRO A 367 16.31 14.44 13.69
C PRO A 367 17.31 15.22 12.84
N LYS A 368 18.54 14.71 12.74
CA LYS A 368 19.52 15.14 11.74
C LYS A 368 19.04 14.73 10.34
N ASP A 369 19.61 15.37 9.34
CA ASP A 369 19.33 15.07 7.93
C ASP A 369 19.95 13.75 7.46
N CYS A 370 20.96 13.24 8.16
CA CYS A 370 21.59 11.97 7.85
C CYS A 370 22.18 11.27 9.09
N TYR A 371 22.01 9.94 9.12
CA TYR A 371 22.61 9.02 10.08
C TYR A 371 23.33 7.90 9.31
N VAL A 372 24.50 7.50 9.79
CA VAL A 372 25.28 6.40 9.21
C VAL A 372 25.43 5.31 10.25
N PHE A 373 24.95 4.11 9.92
CA PHE A 373 25.10 2.90 10.72
C PHE A 373 26.08 1.99 9.99
N GLU A 374 27.30 1.93 10.51
CA GLU A 374 28.36 1.14 9.89
C GLU A 374 28.20 -0.34 10.24
N GLY A 375 28.04 -1.18 9.22
CA GLY A 375 28.09 -2.64 9.38
C GLY A 375 29.49 -3.12 9.71
N LYS A 376 29.58 -4.12 10.59
CA LYS A 376 30.85 -4.79 10.97
C LYS A 376 31.12 -5.96 10.04
N GLU A 377 32.39 -6.19 9.67
CA GLU A 377 32.84 -7.33 8.86
C GLU A 377 32.02 -7.59 7.58
N THR A 378 31.11 -8.57 7.61
CA THR A 378 30.24 -8.96 6.50
C THR A 378 28.92 -8.22 6.44
N GLU A 379 28.54 -7.50 7.50
CA GLU A 379 27.28 -6.77 7.60
C GLU A 379 27.21 -5.59 6.63
N LEU A 380 25.99 -5.29 6.16
CA LEU A 380 25.69 -4.11 5.37
C LEU A 380 25.79 -2.84 6.22
N SER A 381 26.13 -1.71 5.59
CA SER A 381 25.92 -0.39 6.21
C SER A 381 24.58 0.22 5.80
N ILE A 382 24.03 1.10 6.63
CA ILE A 382 22.82 1.86 6.32
C ILE A 382 23.13 3.35 6.42
N VAL A 383 22.75 4.09 5.39
CA VAL A 383 22.64 5.56 5.43
C VAL A 383 21.16 5.90 5.51
N TYR A 384 20.73 6.38 6.67
CA TYR A 384 19.34 6.73 6.95
C TYR A 384 19.14 8.24 6.87
N MET A 385 18.16 8.69 6.10
CA MET A 385 17.93 10.11 5.80
C MET A 385 16.47 10.49 6.01
N PRO A 386 16.11 11.03 7.18
CA PRO A 386 14.77 11.54 7.45
C PRO A 386 14.39 12.68 6.49
N LEU A 387 13.19 12.64 5.92
CA LEU A 387 12.72 13.69 5.02
C LEU A 387 12.64 15.04 5.74
N PHE A 388 11.97 15.10 6.89
CA PHE A 388 11.89 16.30 7.72
C PHE A 388 12.90 16.24 8.84
N ASN A 389 13.75 17.26 8.95
CA ASN A 389 14.94 17.23 9.78
C ASN A 389 15.42 18.65 10.16
N ARG A 390 16.46 18.73 10.99
CA ARG A 390 17.07 19.98 11.49
C ARG A 390 17.48 21.01 10.42
N ASN A 391 17.71 20.57 9.19
CA ASN A 391 18.12 21.48 8.11
C ASN A 391 16.93 22.14 7.40
N ASN A 392 15.74 21.52 7.44
CA ASN A 392 14.55 22.02 6.78
C ASN A 392 13.37 22.32 7.73
N CYS A 393 13.50 22.01 9.02
CA CYS A 393 12.56 22.32 10.09
C CYS A 393 13.29 22.98 11.26
N LYS A 394 12.74 24.09 11.78
CA LYS A 394 13.38 24.91 12.81
C LYS A 394 13.43 24.26 14.20
N ASP A 395 12.47 23.39 14.50
CA ASP A 395 12.28 22.74 15.79
C ASP A 395 11.43 21.46 15.64
N ALA A 396 11.25 20.73 16.75
CA ALA A 396 10.44 19.51 16.81
C ALA A 396 8.96 19.74 16.48
N GLU A 397 8.41 20.91 16.85
CA GLU A 397 7.01 21.24 16.57
C GLU A 397 6.79 21.42 15.07
N GLU A 398 7.74 22.02 14.34
CA GLU A 398 7.67 22.10 12.89
C GLU A 398 7.79 20.73 12.23
N VAL A 399 8.68 19.84 12.70
CA VAL A 399 8.74 18.46 12.19
C VAL A 399 7.40 17.76 12.35
N LYS A 400 6.80 17.84 13.54
CA LYS A 400 5.49 17.25 13.81
C LYS A 400 4.41 17.84 12.91
N ALA A 401 4.35 19.16 12.77
CA ALA A 401 3.39 19.82 11.89
C ALA A 401 3.56 19.40 10.42
N ARG A 402 4.80 19.19 9.94
CA ARG A 402 5.07 18.67 8.59
C ARG A 402 4.64 17.22 8.44
N MET A 403 4.92 16.38 9.43
CA MET A 403 4.47 14.98 9.45
C MET A 403 2.94 14.89 9.40
N GLU A 404 2.23 15.76 10.12
CA GLU A 404 0.77 15.87 10.06
C GLU A 404 0.28 16.38 8.69
N GLU A 405 0.90 17.44 8.16
CA GLU A 405 0.57 18.05 6.86
C GLU A 405 0.74 17.05 5.69
N PHE A 406 1.79 16.23 5.74
CA PHE A 406 2.14 15.27 4.68
C PHE A 406 1.79 13.82 5.04
N SER A 407 0.97 13.61 6.07
CA SER A 407 0.52 12.28 6.53
C SER A 407 0.05 11.36 5.39
N THR A 408 0.33 10.06 5.55
CA THR A 408 0.07 9.02 4.53
C THR A 408 -1.40 8.91 4.13
N PHE A 409 -2.30 8.99 5.11
CA PHE A 409 -3.74 8.79 4.96
C PHE A 409 -4.46 10.10 4.62
N GLN A 410 -4.11 10.68 3.47
CA GLN A 410 -4.77 11.89 2.96
C GLN A 410 -5.12 11.77 1.48
N ARG A 411 -5.88 12.76 1.00
CA ARG A 411 -6.19 12.90 -0.43
C ARG A 411 -4.91 13.23 -1.23
N PRO A 412 -4.89 12.97 -2.55
CA PRO A 412 -3.74 13.30 -3.39
C PRO A 412 -3.22 14.72 -3.16
N PHE A 413 -1.89 14.87 -3.12
CA PHE A 413 -1.26 16.15 -2.89
C PHE A 413 -1.63 17.17 -3.97
N SER A 414 -1.76 18.44 -3.56
CA SER A 414 -1.79 19.57 -4.49
C SER A 414 -0.43 19.71 -5.18
N GLN A 415 -0.41 20.43 -6.30
CA GLN A 415 0.83 20.70 -7.03
C GLN A 415 1.91 21.31 -6.12
N ASN A 416 1.54 22.29 -5.31
CA ASN A 416 2.46 22.96 -4.38
C ASN A 416 3.02 21.97 -3.33
N LYS A 417 2.20 21.05 -2.83
CA LYS A 417 2.66 20.01 -1.89
C LYS A 417 3.63 19.03 -2.56
N ILE A 418 3.35 18.63 -3.80
CA ILE A 418 4.25 17.77 -4.59
C ILE A 418 5.61 18.46 -4.79
N GLU A 419 5.59 19.71 -5.25
CA GLU A 419 6.81 20.50 -5.47
C GLU A 419 7.61 20.68 -4.19
N PHE A 420 6.95 21.00 -3.07
CA PHE A 420 7.60 21.16 -1.77
C PHE A 420 8.33 19.90 -1.31
N VAL A 421 7.67 18.73 -1.36
CA VAL A 421 8.29 17.47 -0.93
C VAL A 421 9.41 17.06 -1.88
N LEU A 422 9.24 17.24 -3.19
CA LEU A 422 10.28 16.96 -4.18
C LEU A 422 11.53 17.81 -3.94
N GLU A 423 11.35 19.11 -3.72
CA GLU A 423 12.47 20.03 -3.49
C GLU A 423 13.16 19.75 -2.15
N THR A 424 12.40 19.41 -1.12
CA THR A 424 12.93 19.00 0.19
C THR A 424 13.78 17.73 0.05
N ALA A 425 13.28 16.71 -0.67
CA ALA A 425 14.01 15.47 -0.88
C ALA A 425 15.30 15.68 -1.71
N LYS A 426 15.24 16.51 -2.76
CA LYS A 426 16.43 16.89 -3.56
C LYS A 426 17.47 17.60 -2.69
N THR A 427 17.05 18.59 -1.92
CA THR A 427 17.93 19.36 -1.03
C THR A 427 18.60 18.47 0.01
N ASN A 428 17.85 17.52 0.60
CA ASN A 428 18.42 16.56 1.55
C ASN A 428 19.51 15.68 0.88
N MET A 429 19.28 15.22 -0.36
CA MET A 429 20.29 14.45 -1.12
C MET A 429 21.53 15.28 -1.44
N GLU A 430 21.36 16.54 -1.83
CA GLU A 430 22.46 17.45 -2.13
C GLU A 430 23.31 17.77 -0.91
N ASN A 431 22.66 18.10 0.22
CA ASN A 431 23.32 18.38 1.49
C ASN A 431 24.17 17.22 1.99
N ASN A 432 23.74 15.98 1.70
CA ASN A 432 24.39 14.76 2.19
C ASN A 432 25.26 14.05 1.15
N LYS A 433 25.48 14.67 -0.02
CA LYS A 433 26.24 14.09 -1.13
C LYS A 433 27.61 13.56 -0.71
N ASP A 434 28.36 14.33 0.08
CA ASP A 434 29.72 13.95 0.49
C ASP A 434 29.72 12.74 1.43
N ILE A 435 28.71 12.64 2.32
CA ILE A 435 28.51 11.48 3.18
C ILE A 435 28.16 10.26 2.34
N LEU A 436 27.20 10.39 1.41
CA LEU A 436 26.78 9.31 0.51
C LEU A 436 27.98 8.77 -0.29
N LEU A 437 28.77 9.65 -0.91
CA LEU A 437 29.97 9.26 -1.66
C LEU A 437 31.01 8.59 -0.76
N ARG A 438 31.20 9.07 0.47
CA ARG A 438 32.12 8.45 1.44
C ARG A 438 31.68 7.03 1.79
N GLU A 439 30.40 6.81 2.10
CA GLU A 439 29.90 5.50 2.49
C GLU A 439 29.86 4.52 1.30
N ILE A 440 29.56 5.00 0.08
CA ILE A 440 29.72 4.21 -1.15
C ILE A 440 31.18 3.76 -1.32
N ASN A 441 32.14 4.67 -1.16
CA ASN A 441 33.56 4.32 -1.28
C ASN A 441 33.99 3.30 -0.22
N LYS A 442 33.53 3.44 1.04
CA LYS A 442 33.78 2.44 2.09
C LYS A 442 33.20 1.07 1.72
N ALA A 443 31.97 1.02 1.21
CA ALA A 443 31.35 -0.23 0.77
C ALA A 443 32.16 -0.91 -0.34
N VAL A 444 32.61 -0.14 -1.34
CA VAL A 444 33.48 -0.65 -2.42
C VAL A 444 34.81 -1.19 -1.86
N LEU A 445 35.46 -0.48 -0.95
CA LEU A 445 36.72 -0.93 -0.34
C LEU A 445 36.54 -2.21 0.50
N ARG A 446 35.47 -2.29 1.30
CA ARG A 446 35.13 -3.53 2.04
C ARG A 446 34.92 -4.70 1.10
N ARG A 447 34.18 -4.48 0.01
CA ARG A 447 33.92 -5.50 -1.02
C ARG A 447 35.19 -6.00 -1.69
N GLN A 448 36.13 -5.10 -1.97
CA GLN A 448 37.45 -5.46 -2.52
C GLN A 448 38.27 -6.30 -1.54
N ASN A 449 38.21 -6.00 -0.24
CA ASN A 449 38.95 -6.74 0.79
C ASN A 449 38.33 -8.12 1.13
N LYS A 450 37.04 -8.34 0.81
CA LYS A 450 36.35 -9.64 0.95
C LYS A 450 36.69 -10.64 -0.16
N ARG A 451 37.17 -10.15 -1.32
CA ARG A 451 37.55 -10.97 -2.49
C ARG A 451 39.03 -11.30 -2.44
#